data_AF-A0A7V9IHL2-F1
#
_entry.id   AF-A0A7V9IHL2-F1
#
_cell.length_a   1.000
_cell.length_b   1.000
_cell.length_c   1.000
_cell.angle_alpha   90.00
_cell.angle_beta   90.00
_cell.angle_gamma   90.00
#
_symmetry.space_group_name_H-M   'P 1'
#
loop_
_entity.id
_entity.type
_entity.pdbx_description
1 polymer ?
#
loop_
_entity_poly.entity_id
_entity_poly.type
_entity_poly.pdbx_seq_one_letter_code
_entity_poly.pdbx_strand_id
1 'polypeptide(L)'
;LAQYDTPEQLLAHPAEEFVARFVGADRGLKRLSLTTLGEIELDPPDGAVAPAAPPETTLRDALSLMLSEGARTLVVVDADGGTPRGVLTLDRLTELLK
;
A
#
# COMPACT_ATOMS: atom_id res chain seq x y z
N LEU A 1 5.21 25.79 2.83
CA LEU A 1 6.33 25.03 2.23
C LEU A 1 6.10 23.56 2.57
N ALA A 2 5.40 22.82 1.70
CA ALA A 2 5.23 21.38 1.83
C ALA A 2 6.15 20.75 0.77
N GLN A 3 7.27 20.20 1.22
CA GLN A 3 8.20 19.47 0.35
C GLN A 3 7.58 18.10 0.06
N TYR A 4 7.18 17.91 -1.20
CA TYR A 4 6.95 16.60 -1.80
C TYR A 4 8.32 16.11 -2.30
N ASP A 5 9.04 15.35 -1.48
CA ASP A 5 10.17 14.54 -1.95
C ASP A 5 9.62 13.14 -2.26
N THR A 6 9.23 12.91 -3.51
CA THR A 6 8.93 11.57 -4.02
C THR A 6 10.25 10.83 -4.23
N PRO A 7 10.49 9.68 -3.58
CA PRO A 7 11.73 8.93 -3.77
C PRO A 7 11.68 8.28 -5.14
N GLU A 8 12.16 9.02 -6.14
CA GLU A 8 12.64 8.46 -7.39
C GLU A 8 13.66 7.35 -7.06
N GLN A 9 13.55 6.22 -7.78
CA GLN A 9 14.55 5.14 -7.89
C GLN A 9 14.40 3.88 -7.01
N LEU A 10 13.22 3.25 -6.93
CA LEU A 10 13.19 1.82 -6.54
C LEU A 10 12.45 0.92 -7.56
N LEU A 11 13.24 0.33 -8.47
CA LEU A 11 13.15 -1.08 -8.87
C LEU A 11 11.90 -1.56 -9.63
N ALA A 12 12.01 -1.60 -10.97
CA ALA A 12 11.12 -2.32 -11.88
C ALA A 12 11.22 -3.88 -11.82
N HIS A 13 12.00 -4.44 -10.88
CA HIS A 13 12.33 -5.87 -10.83
C HIS A 13 11.88 -6.70 -9.58
N PRO A 14 11.26 -6.17 -8.50
CA PRO A 14 10.61 -6.97 -7.46
C PRO A 14 9.12 -7.20 -7.73
N ALA A 15 8.51 -6.40 -8.62
CA ALA A 15 7.09 -6.51 -8.90
C ALA A 15 6.72 -7.84 -9.57
N GLU A 16 7.57 -8.43 -10.42
CA GLU A 16 7.24 -9.70 -11.09
C GLU A 16 7.14 -10.89 -10.13
N GLU A 17 8.06 -11.05 -9.18
CA GLU A 17 8.00 -12.14 -8.20
C GLU A 17 6.80 -11.94 -7.24
N PHE A 18 6.47 -10.69 -6.88
CA PHE A 18 5.33 -10.35 -6.03
C PHE A 18 3.97 -10.50 -6.74
N VAL A 19 3.89 -10.07 -7.99
CA VAL A 19 2.72 -10.26 -8.86
C VAL A 19 2.52 -11.75 -9.11
N ALA A 20 3.57 -12.55 -9.30
CA ALA A 20 3.44 -14.00 -9.45
C ALA A 20 2.79 -14.70 -8.23
N ARG A 21 3.08 -14.25 -6.99
CA ARG A 21 2.43 -14.74 -5.75
C ARG A 21 0.95 -14.35 -5.68
N PHE A 22 0.57 -13.19 -6.24
CA PHE A 22 -0.79 -12.64 -6.17
C PHE A 22 -1.66 -13.01 -7.37
N VAL A 23 -1.07 -13.24 -8.55
CA VAL A 23 -1.73 -13.65 -9.80
C VAL A 23 -2.08 -15.14 -9.78
N GLY A 24 -1.54 -15.92 -8.84
CA GLY A 24 -1.93 -17.31 -8.61
C GLY A 24 -3.34 -17.55 -8.06
N ALA A 25 -4.10 -16.50 -7.69
CA ALA A 25 -5.47 -16.66 -7.19
C ALA A 25 -6.35 -15.44 -7.53
N ASP A 26 -7.15 -15.55 -8.60
CA ASP A 26 -8.24 -14.63 -8.94
C ASP A 26 -9.10 -14.19 -7.72
N ARG A 27 -9.22 -15.07 -6.73
CA ARG A 27 -9.96 -14.81 -5.48
C ARG A 27 -9.28 -13.80 -4.56
N GLY A 28 -7.94 -13.75 -4.52
CA GLY A 28 -7.18 -12.84 -3.67
C GLY A 28 -7.29 -11.39 -4.17
N LEU A 29 -7.03 -11.17 -5.46
CA LEU A 29 -7.15 -9.84 -6.07
C LEU A 29 -8.58 -9.30 -6.02
N LYS A 30 -9.60 -10.16 -6.20
CA LYS A 30 -11.00 -9.76 -6.05
C LYS A 30 -11.32 -9.33 -4.61
N ARG A 31 -10.79 -10.01 -3.59
CA ARG A 31 -10.93 -9.59 -2.18
C ARG A 31 -10.28 -8.24 -1.93
N LEU A 32 -9.06 -8.02 -2.41
CA LEU A 32 -8.35 -6.73 -2.27
C LEU A 32 -9.07 -5.56 -2.96
N SER A 33 -9.86 -5.85 -3.98
CA SER A 33 -10.63 -4.83 -4.72
C SER A 33 -11.92 -4.43 -3.98
N LEU A 34 -12.35 -5.20 -2.98
CA LEU A 34 -13.58 -5.00 -2.21
C LEU A 34 -13.31 -4.46 -0.79
N THR A 35 -12.04 -4.30 -0.41
CA THR A 35 -11.64 -3.80 0.90
C THR A 35 -10.76 -2.58 0.72
N THR A 36 -10.98 -1.57 1.56
CA THR A 36 -10.26 -0.30 1.57
C THR A 36 -9.29 -0.20 2.74
N LEU A 37 -8.35 0.73 2.65
CA LEU A 37 -7.38 1.02 3.72
C LEU A 37 -8.06 1.43 5.04
N GLY A 38 -9.26 2.03 4.96
CA GLY A 38 -10.04 2.44 6.12
C GLY A 38 -10.74 1.29 6.86
N GLU A 39 -10.86 0.13 6.23
CA GLU A 39 -11.58 -1.04 6.77
C GLU A 39 -10.65 -2.07 7.45
N ILE A 40 -9.34 -1.85 7.38
CA ILE A 40 -8.33 -2.75 7.95
C ILE A 40 -7.63 -2.13 9.15
N GLU A 41 -7.08 -2.99 9.99
CA GLU A 41 -6.19 -2.57 11.07
C GLU A 41 -4.80 -2.25 10.50
N LEU A 42 -4.44 -0.97 10.60
CA LEU A 42 -3.16 -0.42 10.17
C LEU A 42 -2.14 -0.51 11.29
N ASP A 43 -0.88 -0.67 10.92
CA ASP A 43 0.22 -0.55 11.85
C ASP A 43 0.38 0.92 12.29
N PRO A 44 0.89 1.17 13.50
CA PRO A 44 1.10 2.53 13.98
C PRO A 44 2.07 3.29 13.05
N PRO A 45 1.88 4.62 12.87
CA PRO A 45 2.78 5.41 12.06
C PRO A 45 4.20 5.36 12.64
N ASP A 46 5.14 4.87 11.84
CA ASP A 46 6.54 4.66 12.20
C ASP A 46 7.46 5.81 11.74
N GLY A 47 6.88 6.83 11.09
CA GLY A 47 7.62 7.94 10.49
C GLY A 47 8.35 7.58 9.20
N ALA A 48 8.05 6.42 8.58
CA ALA A 48 8.62 6.06 7.31
C ALA A 48 8.25 7.07 6.22
N VAL A 49 9.23 7.40 5.38
CA VAL A 49 9.00 8.15 4.13
C VAL A 49 8.61 7.13 3.07
N ALA A 50 7.31 7.05 2.78
CA ALA A 50 6.70 6.12 1.85
C ALA A 50 5.55 6.82 1.11
N PRO A 51 5.10 6.27 -0.04
CA PRO A 51 3.93 6.79 -0.72
C PRO A 51 2.72 6.82 0.21
N ALA A 52 1.85 7.81 0.02
CA ALA A 52 0.68 8.02 0.85
C ALA A 52 -0.60 7.81 0.05
N ALA A 53 -1.63 7.25 0.69
CA ALA A 53 -2.95 7.07 0.09
C ALA A 53 -4.06 7.35 1.11
N PRO A 54 -5.22 7.86 0.66
CA PRO A 54 -6.36 8.10 1.52
C PRO A 54 -7.08 6.79 1.90
N PRO A 55 -7.83 6.72 3.02
CA PRO A 55 -8.42 5.49 3.53
C PRO A 55 -9.42 4.82 2.57
N GLU A 56 -9.98 5.57 1.62
CA GLU A 56 -10.90 5.08 0.59
C GLU A 56 -10.19 4.27 -0.51
N THR A 57 -8.86 4.32 -0.55
CA THR A 57 -8.06 3.56 -1.51
C THR A 57 -8.25 2.07 -1.26
N THR A 58 -8.54 1.32 -2.31
CA THR A 58 -8.67 -0.14 -2.21
C THR A 58 -7.33 -0.80 -1.91
N LEU A 59 -7.31 -1.97 -1.28
CA LEU A 59 -6.07 -2.70 -1.05
C LEU A 59 -5.39 -3.08 -2.38
N ARG A 60 -6.16 -3.26 -3.46
CA ARG A 60 -5.62 -3.48 -4.82
C ARG A 60 -4.88 -2.25 -5.33
N ASP A 61 -5.46 -1.06 -5.19
CA ASP A 61 -4.84 0.19 -5.65
C ASP A 61 -3.65 0.56 -4.75
N ALA A 62 -3.76 0.34 -3.43
CA ALA A 62 -2.67 0.46 -2.48
C ALA A 62 -1.47 -0.42 -2.86
N LEU A 63 -1.72 -1.69 -3.17
CA LEU A 63 -0.70 -2.61 -3.68
C LEU A 63 -0.12 -2.13 -5.01
N SER A 64 -0.96 -1.67 -5.93
CA SER A 64 -0.51 -1.16 -7.24
C SER A 64 0.39 0.07 -7.08
N LEU A 65 0.07 0.96 -6.14
CA LEU A 65 0.86 2.13 -5.79
C LEU A 65 2.21 1.74 -5.17
N MET A 66 2.20 0.84 -4.18
CA MET A 66 3.43 0.27 -3.60
C MET A 66 4.35 -0.31 -4.68
N LEU A 67 3.81 -1.11 -5.60
CA LEU A 67 4.58 -1.73 -6.68
C LEU A 67 5.11 -0.70 -7.69
N SER A 68 4.32 0.31 -8.03
CA SER A 68 4.71 1.35 -8.99
C SER A 68 5.82 2.26 -8.43
N GLU A 69 5.77 2.54 -7.13
CA GLU A 69 6.76 3.35 -6.40
C GLU A 69 7.95 2.50 -5.87
N GLY A 70 7.91 1.18 -6.05
CA GLY A 70 8.90 0.27 -5.47
C GLY A 70 8.94 0.23 -3.95
N ALA A 71 7.88 0.71 -3.30
CA ALA A 71 7.76 0.76 -1.86
C ALA A 71 7.22 -0.57 -1.31
N ARG A 72 7.64 -0.91 -0.09
CA ARG A 72 7.08 -2.06 0.65
C ARG A 72 6.08 -1.63 1.74
N THR A 73 5.93 -0.32 1.89
CA THR A 73 5.12 0.36 2.89
C THR A 73 4.32 1.46 2.20
N LEU A 74 3.12 1.72 2.71
CA LEU A 74 2.24 2.80 2.27
C LEU A 74 1.72 3.49 3.52
N VAL A 75 1.83 4.82 3.56
CA VAL A 75 1.25 5.63 4.63
C VAL A 75 -0.22 5.87 4.32
N VAL A 76 -1.09 5.58 5.28
CA VAL A 76 -2.50 5.95 5.17
C VAL A 76 -2.68 7.31 5.80
N VAL A 77 -3.04 8.29 4.99
CA VAL A 77 -3.32 9.66 5.44
C VAL A 77 -4.81 9.92 5.39
N ASP A 78 -5.32 10.81 6.23
CA ASP A 78 -6.73 11.22 6.16
C ASP A 78 -7.07 11.85 4.79
N ALA A 79 -8.36 12.01 4.48
CA ALA A 79 -8.82 12.61 3.22
C ALA A 79 -8.25 14.03 2.99
N ASP A 80 -7.92 14.74 4.07
CA ASP A 80 -7.29 16.05 4.05
C ASP A 80 -5.76 15.99 3.78
N GLY A 81 -5.18 14.80 3.64
CA GLY A 81 -3.79 14.53 3.29
C GLY A 81 -2.75 14.87 4.37
N GLY A 82 -3.17 15.49 5.48
CA GLY A 82 -2.26 16.06 6.48
C GLY A 82 -1.95 15.14 7.68
N THR A 83 -2.83 14.21 8.01
CA THR A 83 -2.69 13.40 9.25
C THR A 83 -2.49 11.93 8.93
N PRO A 84 -1.34 11.33 9.29
CA PRO A 84 -1.14 9.89 9.15
C PRO A 84 -2.03 9.13 10.14
N ARG A 85 -2.89 8.26 9.61
CA ARG A 85 -3.72 7.32 10.38
C ARG A 85 -2.96 6.06 10.76
N GLY A 86 -2.00 5.65 9.94
CA GLY A 86 -1.19 4.45 10.14
C GLY A 86 -0.40 4.09 8.88
N VAL A 87 0.21 2.92 8.90
CA VAL A 87 0.95 2.38 7.76
C VAL A 87 0.45 0.99 7.39
N LEU A 88 0.50 0.69 6.09
CA LEU A 88 0.25 -0.62 5.55
C LEU A 88 1.55 -1.19 4.97
N THR A 89 1.88 -2.42 5.32
CA THR A 89 3.04 -3.14 4.78
C THR A 89 2.61 -4.27 3.86
N LEU A 90 3.50 -4.69 2.95
CA LEU A 90 3.27 -5.86 2.09
C LEU A 90 3.08 -7.16 2.89
N ASP A 91 3.75 -7.29 4.03
CA ASP A 91 3.61 -8.46 4.90
C ASP A 91 2.21 -8.49 5.53
N ARG A 92 1.71 -7.35 6.01
CA ARG A 92 0.33 -7.19 6.50
C ARG A 92 -0.71 -7.49 5.44
N LEU A 93 -0.53 -7.02 4.20
CA LEU A 93 -1.39 -7.37 3.06
C LEU A 93 -1.44 -8.88 2.81
N THR A 94 -0.31 -9.57 2.99
CA THR A 94 -0.22 -11.02 2.80
C THR A 94 -0.92 -11.78 3.92
N GLU A 95 -0.89 -11.27 5.17
CA GLU A 95 -1.63 -11.82 6.30
C GLU A 95 -3.14 -11.74 6.11
N LEU A 96 -3.65 -10.64 5.55
CA LEU A 96 -5.09 -10.46 5.28
C LEU A 96 -5.66 -11.44 4.24
N LEU A 97 -4.79 -12.00 3.41
CA LEU A 97 -5.17 -12.95 2.36
C LEU A 97 -5.09 -14.42 2.78
N LYS A 98 -4.42 -14.73 3.89
CA LYS A 98 -4.47 -16.05 4.52
C LYS A 98 -5.86 -16.31 5.11
#